data_AF-A0A4Q5YQN2-F1
#
_entry.id   AF-A0A4Q5YQN2-F1
#
_cell.length_a   1.000
_cell.length_b   1.000
_cell.length_c   1.000
_cell.angle_alpha   90.00
_cell.angle_beta   90.00
_cell.angle_gamma   90.00
#
_symmetry.space_group_name_H-M   'P 1'
#
loop_
_entity.id
_entity.type
_entity.pdbx_description
1 polymer ?
#
loop_
_entity_poly.entity_id
_entity_poly.type
_entity_poly.pdbx_seq_one_letter_code
_entity_poly.pdbx_strand_id
1 'polypeptide(L)'
;MNVIYWLLCVLIGLTPAVLVYRSDRKKNIPVKWLPAILRFVTCFLTAALLLAPAFPSTKTEEEKPVLLWLQDNSSSMNKALGKDSAAYRAKVKALWDQWKDDYTLVPLAFGGDLNKDSLFRYGQKSTNIAAALQSATEQYQDRNIGAVILPTDGIFNEGLDPLYAPLGNAVPVFTIGLGDSTQPKDVSVTRVYANKLVALNSNFEIIADIRADKLNGTATEVSVLHNGQAIGRSPIRVDKDRYSTSVRFETKADQKGFQKYSILVPPADGEQNTANNRLDFFVEVIDEETKVLILAAAPHPDIAAIREALESVPQYKVTVTTDGSIPGGLAAYSLVIAHQVPASGGMQPDLGNT
;
A
#
# COMPACT_ATOMS: atom_id res chain seq x y z
N MET A 1 9.06 17.55 51.90
CA MET A 1 9.82 17.02 53.05
C MET A 1 9.51 17.88 54.25
N ASN A 2 8.86 17.31 55.27
CA ASN A 2 8.00 18.10 56.14
C ASN A 2 8.81 18.87 57.19
N VAL A 3 8.56 20.18 57.28
CA VAL A 3 9.01 21.10 58.36
C VAL A 3 8.86 20.47 59.77
N ILE A 4 7.94 19.52 59.90
CA ILE A 4 7.71 18.64 61.03
C ILE A 4 8.98 17.99 61.59
N TYR A 5 9.91 17.49 60.76
CA TYR A 5 11.13 16.85 61.27
C TYR A 5 12.07 17.85 61.96
N TRP A 6 12.20 19.05 61.40
CA TRP A 6 12.96 20.13 62.03
C TRP A 6 12.32 20.61 63.33
N LEU A 7 10.99 20.73 63.36
CA LEU A 7 10.25 21.05 64.58
C LEU A 7 10.44 19.99 65.68
N LEU A 8 10.49 18.71 65.29
CA LEU A 8 10.71 17.60 66.21
C LEU A 8 12.14 17.58 66.77
N CYS A 9 13.16 17.85 65.94
CA CYS A 9 14.55 18.04 66.40
C CYS A 9 14.66 19.20 67.42
N VAL A 10 14.02 20.33 67.14
CA VAL A 10 14.00 21.50 68.01
C VAL A 10 13.33 21.18 69.34
N LEU A 11 12.20 20.46 69.32
CA LEU A 11 11.46 20.07 70.52
C LEU A 11 12.24 19.08 71.40
N ILE A 12 12.90 18.09 70.79
CA ILE A 12 13.77 17.13 71.49
C ILE A 12 14.98 17.84 72.12
N GLY A 13 15.57 18.82 71.44
CA GLY A 13 16.67 19.62 71.99
C GLY A 13 16.25 20.55 73.13
N LEU A 14 15.09 21.21 73.00
CA LEU A 14 14.59 22.20 73.97
C LEU A 14 14.19 21.56 75.31
N THR A 15 13.60 20.38 75.27
CA THR A 15 13.08 19.69 76.47
C THR A 15 14.16 19.51 77.57
N PRO A 16 15.33 18.88 77.32
CA PRO A 16 16.38 18.74 78.33
C PRO A 16 17.05 20.08 78.67
N ALA A 17 17.16 21.00 77.72
CA ALA A 17 17.77 22.31 77.94
C ALA A 17 16.96 23.15 78.94
N VAL A 18 15.63 23.17 78.82
CA VAL A 18 14.73 23.91 79.72
C VAL A 18 14.70 23.26 81.11
N LEU A 19 14.67 21.93 81.20
CA LEU A 19 14.69 21.21 82.48
C LEU A 19 15.97 21.48 83.28
N VAL A 20 17.13 21.45 82.62
CA VAL A 20 18.42 21.75 83.23
C VAL A 20 18.50 23.22 83.64
N TYR A 21 18.08 24.14 82.77
CA TYR A 21 18.06 25.57 83.09
C TYR A 21 17.20 25.89 84.32
N ARG A 22 16.02 25.26 84.45
CA ARG A 22 15.14 25.44 85.63
C ARG A 22 15.74 24.85 86.90
N SER A 23 16.45 23.73 86.81
CA SER A 23 17.12 23.09 87.95
C SER A 23 18.34 23.90 88.42
N ASP A 24 19.18 24.34 87.48
CA ASP A 24 20.40 25.10 87.77
C ASP A 24 20.11 26.57 88.13
N ARG A 25 18.90 27.08 87.87
CA ARG A 25 18.43 28.39 88.38
C ARG A 25 18.55 28.48 89.91
N LYS A 26 18.31 27.36 90.62
CA LYS A 26 18.37 27.25 92.09
C LYS A 26 19.80 27.08 92.64
N LYS A 27 20.79 26.83 91.80
CA LYS A 27 22.19 26.62 92.21
C LYS A 27 23.03 27.88 92.03
N ASN A 28 24.10 28.02 92.81
CA ASN A 28 24.98 29.19 92.79
C ASN A 28 26.12 29.03 91.76
N ILE A 29 25.77 28.82 90.49
CA ILE A 29 26.71 28.62 89.37
C ILE A 29 26.87 29.97 88.61
N PRO A 30 28.10 30.38 88.23
CA PRO A 30 28.36 31.71 87.66
C PRO A 30 27.71 31.96 86.28
N VAL A 31 27.54 30.92 85.45
CA VAL A 31 26.93 31.06 84.11
C VAL A 31 25.88 29.98 83.89
N LYS A 32 24.64 30.27 84.30
CA LYS A 32 23.53 29.29 84.33
C LYS A 32 22.97 28.92 82.96
N TRP A 33 23.17 29.77 81.95
CA TRP A 33 22.65 29.56 80.60
C TRP A 33 23.58 28.69 79.74
N LEU A 34 24.89 28.65 80.03
CA LEU A 34 25.88 27.95 79.22
C LEU A 34 25.66 26.42 79.17
N PRO A 35 25.42 25.70 80.29
CA PRO A 35 25.17 24.25 80.26
C PRO A 35 23.84 23.87 79.59
N ALA A 36 22.86 24.78 79.59
CA ALA A 36 21.57 24.56 78.94
C ALA A 36 21.69 24.69 77.41
N ILE A 37 22.41 25.70 76.93
CA ILE A 37 22.70 25.86 75.49
C ILE A 37 23.54 24.69 74.98
N LEU A 38 24.59 24.29 75.71
CA LEU A 38 25.44 23.19 75.28
C LEU A 38 24.64 21.90 75.09
N ARG A 39 23.72 21.60 76.01
CA ARG A 39 22.82 20.44 75.93
C ARG A 39 21.78 20.56 74.82
N PHE A 40 21.23 21.76 74.60
CA PHE A 40 20.35 22.01 73.46
C PHE A 40 21.07 21.66 72.16
N VAL A 41 22.28 22.21 71.96
CA VAL A 41 23.08 22.00 70.75
C VAL A 41 23.42 20.53 70.58
N THR A 42 23.88 19.83 71.63
CA THR A 42 24.21 18.40 71.52
C THR A 42 22.97 17.57 71.19
N CYS A 43 21.85 17.75 71.90
CA CYS A 43 20.64 16.95 71.67
C CYS A 43 20.00 17.27 70.32
N PHE A 44 20.01 18.54 69.90
CA PHE A 44 19.54 18.96 68.59
C PHE A 44 20.37 18.36 67.47
N LEU A 45 21.71 18.44 67.56
CA LEU A 45 22.60 17.86 66.55
C LEU A 45 22.49 16.33 66.52
N THR A 46 22.40 15.67 67.67
CA THR A 46 22.17 14.21 67.72
C THR A 46 20.82 13.85 67.08
N ALA A 47 19.73 14.55 67.42
CA ALA A 47 18.42 14.30 66.83
C ALA A 47 18.41 14.57 65.31
N ALA A 48 19.04 15.67 64.86
CA ALA A 48 19.16 16.00 63.46
C ALA A 48 19.98 14.95 62.69
N LEU A 49 21.05 14.42 63.28
CA LEU A 49 21.89 13.42 62.65
C LEU A 49 21.20 12.04 62.61
N LEU A 50 20.42 11.71 63.64
CA LEU A 50 19.68 10.45 63.75
C LEU A 50 18.44 10.42 62.84
N LEU A 51 17.80 11.57 62.64
CA LEU A 51 16.68 11.75 61.71
C LEU A 51 17.15 11.98 60.26
N ALA A 52 18.46 12.18 60.04
CA ALA A 52 19.12 12.29 58.75
C ALA A 52 18.27 13.02 57.68
N PRO A 53 18.01 14.33 57.84
CA PRO A 53 17.15 15.06 56.93
C PRO A 53 17.75 15.01 55.52
N ALA A 54 17.08 14.27 54.63
CA ALA A 54 17.48 14.24 53.23
C ALA A 54 17.21 15.61 52.60
N PHE A 55 18.23 16.17 51.95
CA PHE A 55 18.10 17.37 51.12
C PHE A 55 17.78 16.91 49.69
N PRO A 56 16.51 16.87 49.26
CA PRO A 56 16.21 16.52 47.88
C PRO A 56 16.77 17.63 46.98
N SER A 57 17.80 17.30 46.20
CA SER A 57 18.26 18.15 45.12
C SER A 57 17.47 17.78 43.87
N THR A 58 16.50 18.61 43.50
CA THR A 58 15.78 18.43 42.24
C THR A 58 16.67 18.97 41.13
N LYS A 59 17.42 18.08 40.47
CA LYS A 59 18.13 18.42 39.26
C LYS A 59 17.12 18.41 38.12
N THR A 60 16.80 19.59 37.60
CA THR A 60 16.00 19.72 36.38
C THR A 60 16.96 19.62 35.20
N GLU A 61 16.87 18.57 34.41
CA GLU A 61 17.57 18.46 33.13
C GLU A 61 16.59 18.79 32.02
N GLU A 62 16.97 19.71 31.14
CA GLU A 62 16.19 20.05 29.95
C GLU A 62 16.55 19.05 28.85
N GLU A 63 15.63 18.12 28.57
CA GLU A 63 15.80 17.17 27.47
C GLU A 63 15.34 17.78 26.15
N LYS A 64 16.30 18.01 25.25
CA LYS A 64 15.98 18.45 23.88
C LYS A 64 15.19 17.36 23.15
N PRO A 65 14.13 17.73 22.40
CA PRO A 65 13.40 16.77 21.59
C PRO A 65 14.31 16.14 20.53
N VAL A 66 14.10 14.85 20.29
CA VAL A 66 14.82 14.05 19.29
C VAL A 66 14.12 14.19 17.95
N LEU A 67 14.87 14.57 16.93
CA LEU A 67 14.40 14.64 15.55
C LEU A 67 15.01 13.47 14.76
N LEU A 68 14.17 12.52 14.36
CA LEU A 68 14.60 11.35 13.60
C LEU A 68 14.60 11.70 12.11
N TRP A 69 15.75 11.61 11.45
CA TRP A 69 15.85 11.79 10.00
C TRP A 69 16.00 10.43 9.34
N LEU A 70 14.95 9.97 8.65
CA LEU A 70 14.93 8.68 7.96
C LEU A 70 15.21 8.89 6.47
N GLN A 71 16.46 8.77 6.06
CA GLN A 71 16.88 8.90 4.67
C GLN A 71 16.62 7.62 3.89
N ASP A 72 15.81 7.69 2.84
CA ASP A 72 15.65 6.60 1.88
C ASP A 72 16.98 6.36 1.16
N ASN A 73 17.43 5.11 1.18
CA ASN A 73 18.70 4.64 0.63
C ASN A 73 18.51 3.57 -0.45
N SER A 74 17.30 3.50 -1.01
CA SER A 74 16.94 2.62 -2.10
C SER A 74 17.61 3.02 -3.42
N SER A 75 17.68 2.08 -4.35
CA SER A 75 18.27 2.31 -5.67
C SER A 75 17.44 3.25 -6.56
N SER A 76 16.15 3.43 -6.29
CA SER A 76 15.30 4.40 -6.99
C SER A 76 15.68 5.83 -6.65
N MET A 77 16.23 6.08 -5.46
CA MET A 77 16.71 7.40 -5.06
C MET A 77 17.83 7.96 -5.94
N ASN A 78 18.67 7.11 -6.53
CA ASN A 78 19.67 7.57 -7.52
C ASN A 78 19.00 8.18 -8.77
N LYS A 79 17.89 7.61 -9.21
CA LYS A 79 17.11 8.14 -10.34
C LYS A 79 16.34 9.38 -9.92
N ALA A 80 15.72 9.36 -8.75
CA ALA A 80 14.94 10.47 -8.22
C ALA A 80 15.77 11.74 -8.01
N LEU A 81 16.99 11.61 -7.48
CA LEU A 81 17.90 12.74 -7.23
C LEU A 81 18.74 13.12 -8.45
N GLY A 82 18.98 12.19 -9.38
CA GLY A 82 19.75 12.44 -10.61
C GLY A 82 21.05 13.21 -10.38
N LYS A 83 21.19 14.37 -11.05
CA LYS A 83 22.36 15.27 -10.94
C LYS A 83 22.39 16.10 -9.65
N ASP A 84 21.26 16.19 -8.93
CA ASP A 84 21.09 17.05 -7.76
C ASP A 84 21.49 16.38 -6.44
N SER A 85 21.99 15.15 -6.48
CA SER A 85 22.41 14.41 -5.28
C SER A 85 23.43 15.17 -4.42
N ALA A 86 24.36 15.92 -5.03
CA ALA A 86 25.33 16.73 -4.31
C ALA A 86 24.72 18.00 -3.69
N ALA A 87 23.85 18.69 -4.42
CA ALA A 87 23.14 19.88 -3.93
C ALA A 87 22.18 19.52 -2.79
N TYR A 88 21.50 18.38 -2.91
CA TYR A 88 20.64 17.82 -1.87
C TYR A 88 21.43 17.57 -0.58
N ARG A 89 22.56 16.84 -0.64
CA ARG A 89 23.41 16.58 0.52
C ARG A 89 23.87 17.87 1.21
N ALA A 90 24.22 18.90 0.43
CA ALA A 90 24.63 20.19 0.98
C ALA A 90 23.47 20.89 1.72
N LYS A 91 22.26 20.89 1.15
CA LYS A 91 21.06 21.46 1.78
C LYS A 91 20.66 20.72 3.05
N VAL A 92 20.69 19.38 3.03
CA VAL A 92 20.39 18.55 4.20
C VAL A 92 21.36 18.85 5.33
N LYS A 93 22.67 18.92 5.03
CA LYS A 93 23.68 19.25 6.03
C LYS A 93 23.47 20.66 6.61
N ALA A 94 23.14 21.65 5.77
CA ALA A 94 22.83 22.99 6.24
C ALA A 94 21.60 23.04 7.16
N LEU A 95 20.56 22.27 6.87
CA LEU A 95 19.39 22.13 7.75
C LEU A 95 19.75 21.47 9.09
N TRP A 96 20.56 20.41 9.06
CA TRP A 96 21.03 19.77 10.27
C TRP A 96 21.87 20.70 11.14
N ASP A 97 22.75 21.50 10.53
CA ASP A 97 23.54 22.48 11.26
C ASP A 97 22.66 23.57 11.89
N GLN A 98 21.57 23.97 11.22
CA GLN A 98 20.59 24.93 11.76
C GLN A 98 19.77 24.38 12.94
N TRP A 99 19.40 23.09 12.92
CA TRP A 99 18.51 22.50 13.93
C TRP A 99 19.24 21.90 15.13
N LYS A 100 20.56 21.81 15.09
CA LYS A 100 21.39 21.19 16.14
C LYS A 100 21.27 21.89 17.51
N ASP A 101 20.97 23.19 17.51
CA ASP A 101 20.86 23.96 18.74
C ASP A 101 19.54 23.70 19.48
N ASP A 102 18.45 23.44 18.75
CA ASP A 102 17.11 23.21 19.32
C ASP A 102 16.78 21.72 19.49
N TYR A 103 17.34 20.84 18.65
CA TYR A 103 16.96 19.42 18.55
C TYR A 103 18.16 18.47 18.62
N THR A 104 17.94 17.26 19.15
CA THR A 104 18.90 16.16 19.00
C THR A 104 18.62 15.42 17.68
N LEU A 105 19.43 15.71 16.66
CA LEU A 105 19.29 15.09 15.34
C LEU A 105 19.88 13.68 15.32
N VAL A 106 19.08 12.72 14.85
CA VAL A 106 19.49 11.34 14.64
C VAL A 106 19.25 10.95 13.18
N PRO A 107 20.29 10.96 12.35
CA PRO A 107 20.17 10.50 10.97
C PRO A 107 20.26 8.97 10.90
N LEU A 108 19.28 8.37 10.24
CA LEU A 108 19.15 6.95 9.98
C LEU A 108 18.91 6.77 8.48
N ALA A 109 19.55 5.78 7.86
CA ALA A 109 19.27 5.34 6.51
C ALA A 109 18.31 4.14 6.55
N PHE A 110 17.43 4.02 5.56
CA PHE A 110 16.57 2.84 5.43
C PHE A 110 16.44 2.38 3.99
N GLY A 111 16.12 1.10 3.84
CA GLY A 111 15.75 0.42 2.61
C GLY A 111 14.92 -0.79 3.01
N GLY A 112 15.46 -2.00 2.89
CA GLY A 112 14.87 -3.19 3.54
C GLY A 112 14.99 -3.17 5.06
N ASP A 113 16.12 -2.67 5.57
CA ASP A 113 16.43 -2.57 7.00
C ASP A 113 16.89 -1.15 7.39
N LEU A 114 16.77 -0.82 8.67
CA LEU A 114 17.24 0.44 9.26
C LEU A 114 18.74 0.37 9.59
N ASN A 115 19.53 1.33 9.12
CA ASN A 115 20.99 1.37 9.31
C ASN A 115 21.50 2.79 9.59
N LYS A 116 22.50 2.94 10.46
CA LYS A 116 23.12 4.23 10.83
C LYS A 116 24.31 4.62 9.94
N ASP A 117 25.00 3.64 9.35
CA ASP A 117 26.37 3.84 8.83
C ASP A 117 26.44 4.05 7.30
N SER A 118 25.30 4.09 6.61
CA SER A 118 25.24 4.09 5.14
C SER A 118 24.39 5.19 4.53
N LEU A 119 24.35 6.36 5.16
CA LEU A 119 23.64 7.54 4.62
C LEU A 119 24.12 7.87 3.20
N PHE A 120 23.17 8.07 2.28
CA PHE A 120 23.38 8.53 0.90
C PHE A 120 24.17 7.59 -0.04
N ARG A 121 24.12 6.26 0.17
CA ARG A 121 24.74 5.26 -0.73
C ARG A 121 23.80 4.77 -1.84
N TYR A 122 22.48 4.85 -1.62
CA TYR A 122 21.41 4.54 -2.59
C TYR A 122 21.57 3.18 -3.29
N GLY A 123 21.97 2.16 -2.53
CA GLY A 123 22.31 0.83 -3.06
C GLY A 123 21.31 -0.26 -2.72
N GLN A 124 20.30 0.01 -1.88
CA GLN A 124 19.38 -1.01 -1.41
C GLN A 124 18.31 -1.29 -2.48
N LYS A 125 18.03 -2.58 -2.73
CA LYS A 125 17.05 -3.01 -3.74
C LYS A 125 15.62 -3.03 -3.22
N SER A 126 15.48 -3.12 -1.90
CA SER A 126 14.19 -3.08 -1.21
C SER A 126 14.01 -1.78 -0.44
N THR A 127 12.75 -1.39 -0.30
CA THR A 127 12.28 -0.20 0.40
C THR A 127 11.04 -0.60 1.21
N ASN A 128 11.20 -0.66 2.54
CA ASN A 128 10.14 -0.94 3.51
C ASN A 128 10.02 0.24 4.48
N ILE A 129 9.22 1.24 4.08
CA ILE A 129 9.04 2.47 4.83
C ILE A 129 8.32 2.20 6.17
N ALA A 130 7.34 1.29 6.18
CA ALA A 130 6.57 0.98 7.39
C ALA A 130 7.47 0.38 8.49
N ALA A 131 8.31 -0.60 8.14
CA ALA A 131 9.25 -1.19 9.10
C ALA A 131 10.30 -0.19 9.56
N ALA A 132 10.77 0.71 8.68
CA ALA A 132 11.72 1.75 9.04
C ALA A 132 11.13 2.75 10.06
N LEU A 133 9.89 3.20 9.82
CA LEU A 133 9.16 4.08 10.72
C LEU A 133 8.94 3.42 12.08
N GLN A 134 8.44 2.19 12.08
CA GLN A 134 8.23 1.41 13.30
C GLN A 134 9.54 1.24 14.08
N SER A 135 10.58 0.69 13.44
CA SER A 135 11.88 0.42 14.07
C SER A 135 12.53 1.69 14.61
N ALA A 136 12.42 2.81 13.90
CA ALA A 136 12.98 4.07 14.35
C ALA A 136 12.23 4.63 15.58
N THR A 137 10.90 4.55 15.59
CA THR A 137 10.12 4.98 16.76
C THR A 137 10.31 4.06 17.96
N GLU A 138 10.39 2.74 17.76
CA GLU A 138 10.66 1.76 18.82
C GLU A 138 12.07 1.91 19.41
N GLN A 139 13.09 2.17 18.58
CA GLN A 139 14.48 2.34 19.04
C GLN A 139 14.65 3.59 19.92
N TYR A 140 13.81 4.60 19.73
CA TYR A 140 13.89 5.88 20.45
C TYR A 140 12.67 6.15 21.34
N GLN A 141 11.86 5.14 21.65
CA GLN A 141 10.61 5.27 22.41
C GLN A 141 10.81 5.85 23.83
N ASP A 142 11.96 5.62 24.44
CA ASP A 142 12.32 6.12 25.77
C ASP A 142 12.79 7.59 25.77
N ARG A 143 12.79 8.25 24.60
CA ARG A 143 13.17 9.66 24.46
C ARG A 143 11.98 10.49 24.00
N ASN A 144 12.04 11.80 24.25
CA ASN A 144 11.08 12.76 23.72
C ASN A 144 11.23 12.91 22.20
N ILE A 145 10.57 12.09 21.40
CA ILE A 145 10.58 12.19 19.93
C ILE A 145 9.74 13.39 19.51
N GLY A 146 10.39 14.44 18.99
CA GLY A 146 9.72 15.64 18.52
C GLY A 146 9.02 15.43 17.16
N ALA A 147 9.72 14.82 16.21
CA ALA A 147 9.17 14.45 14.90
C ALA A 147 10.06 13.44 14.16
N VAL A 148 9.48 12.81 13.14
CA VAL A 148 10.20 12.05 12.11
C VAL A 148 10.18 12.83 10.80
N ILE A 149 11.34 13.01 10.17
CA ILE A 149 11.46 13.56 8.82
C ILE A 149 11.81 12.41 7.89
N LEU A 150 11.01 12.23 6.83
CA LEU A 150 11.11 11.13 5.88
C LEU A 150 11.33 11.67 4.45
N PRO A 151 12.58 11.87 4.01
CA PRO A 151 12.89 12.14 2.62
C PRO A 151 12.91 10.84 1.80
N THR A 152 11.99 10.73 0.84
CA THR A 152 11.79 9.55 -0.01
C THR A 152 11.09 9.93 -1.31
N ASP A 153 11.21 9.09 -2.34
CA ASP A 153 10.39 9.16 -3.55
C ASP A 153 8.97 8.57 -3.35
N GLY A 154 8.70 8.00 -2.17
CA GLY A 154 7.42 7.43 -1.78
C GLY A 154 7.15 6.04 -2.35
N ILE A 155 8.11 5.46 -3.08
CA ILE A 155 7.97 4.15 -3.70
C ILE A 155 8.46 3.08 -2.72
N PHE A 156 7.54 2.25 -2.24
CA PHE A 156 7.85 1.06 -1.43
C PHE A 156 7.56 -0.21 -2.22
N ASN A 157 8.37 -1.24 -2.00
CA ASN A 157 8.23 -2.55 -2.65
C ASN A 157 8.20 -3.72 -1.67
N GLU A 158 8.36 -3.45 -0.38
CA GLU A 158 8.28 -4.43 0.70
C GLU A 158 7.51 -3.85 1.90
N GLY A 159 6.90 -4.74 2.67
CA GLY A 159 6.17 -4.38 3.88
C GLY A 159 4.73 -3.94 3.65
N LEU A 160 4.15 -3.38 4.71
CA LEU A 160 2.80 -2.82 4.72
C LEU A 160 2.80 -1.45 4.05
N ASP A 161 1.62 -1.02 3.58
CA ASP A 161 1.44 0.36 3.14
C ASP A 161 1.82 1.31 4.29
N PRO A 162 2.74 2.27 4.07
CA PRO A 162 3.24 3.17 5.11
C PRO A 162 2.15 3.99 5.81
N LEU A 163 1.00 4.19 5.16
CA LEU A 163 -0.16 4.86 5.74
C LEU A 163 -0.71 4.11 6.97
N TYR A 164 -0.55 2.78 7.00
CA TYR A 164 -1.00 1.93 8.11
C TYR A 164 0.15 1.48 9.01
N ALA A 165 1.31 2.14 8.95
CA ALA A 165 2.43 1.81 9.81
C ALA A 165 2.02 1.98 11.29
N PRO A 166 2.26 0.98 12.16
CA PRO A 166 1.88 1.04 13.57
C PRO A 166 2.85 1.93 14.34
N LEU A 167 2.67 3.25 14.23
CA LEU A 167 3.40 4.24 15.01
C LEU A 167 2.79 4.27 16.41
N GLY A 168 3.43 3.61 17.39
CA GLY A 168 2.85 3.41 18.73
C GLY A 168 2.42 4.71 19.43
N ASN A 169 3.16 5.80 19.22
CA ASN A 169 2.85 7.14 19.74
C ASN A 169 2.49 8.10 18.59
N ALA A 170 1.76 9.17 18.91
CA ALA A 170 1.40 10.27 17.99
C ALA A 170 2.62 11.13 17.62
N VAL A 171 3.65 10.52 17.03
CA VAL A 171 4.83 11.21 16.53
C VAL A 171 4.48 11.83 15.17
N PRO A 172 4.64 13.16 15.00
CA PRO A 172 4.38 13.78 13.72
C PRO A 172 5.43 13.33 12.70
N VAL A 173 4.96 12.87 11.54
CA VAL A 173 5.81 12.47 10.41
C VAL A 173 5.72 13.53 9.31
N PHE A 174 6.85 14.15 8.99
CA PHE A 174 6.99 15.11 7.90
C PHE A 174 7.70 14.45 6.73
N THR A 175 7.05 14.39 5.58
CA THR A 175 7.64 13.81 4.38
C THR A 175 8.28 14.88 3.49
N ILE A 176 9.42 14.55 2.91
CA ILE A 176 10.07 15.37 1.87
C ILE A 176 10.04 14.52 0.59
N GLY A 177 9.17 14.88 -0.34
CA GLY A 177 9.09 14.21 -1.64
C GLY A 177 10.36 14.48 -2.46
N LEU A 178 11.10 13.43 -2.77
CA LEU A 178 12.32 13.49 -3.58
C LEU A 178 12.05 12.86 -4.94
N GLY A 179 12.29 13.61 -6.01
CA GLY A 179 12.08 13.12 -7.37
C GLY A 179 11.82 14.26 -8.35
N ASP A 180 11.95 13.93 -9.64
CA ASP A 180 11.48 14.81 -10.69
C ASP A 180 9.94 14.68 -10.77
N SER A 181 9.24 15.76 -10.44
CA SER A 181 7.78 15.82 -10.53
C SER A 181 7.27 15.95 -11.97
N THR A 182 8.18 16.10 -12.95
CA THR A 182 7.78 16.13 -14.36
C THR A 182 7.43 14.71 -14.81
N GLN A 183 6.16 14.50 -15.17
CA GLN A 183 5.73 13.26 -15.79
C GLN A 183 6.49 13.11 -17.12
N PRO A 184 7.28 12.02 -17.30
CA PRO A 184 7.97 11.79 -18.56
C PRO A 184 6.95 11.49 -19.66
N LYS A 185 7.39 11.64 -20.91
CA LYS A 185 6.62 11.15 -22.06
C LYS A 185 6.46 9.64 -21.95
N ASP A 186 5.24 9.15 -22.10
CA ASP A 186 4.91 7.72 -21.98
C ASP A 186 3.73 7.39 -22.91
N VAL A 187 3.81 6.27 -23.62
CA VAL A 187 2.69 5.66 -24.34
C VAL A 187 2.57 4.19 -23.96
N SER A 188 1.43 3.81 -23.40
CA SER A 188 1.25 2.49 -22.81
C SER A 188 -0.04 1.81 -23.24
N VAL A 189 0.04 0.48 -23.33
CA VAL A 189 -1.13 -0.39 -23.46
C VAL A 189 -1.61 -0.70 -22.06
N THR A 190 -2.73 -0.09 -21.67
CA THR A 190 -3.24 -0.21 -20.29
C THR A 190 -4.06 -1.47 -20.09
N ARG A 191 -4.93 -1.81 -21.05
CA ARG A 191 -5.78 -3.00 -21.01
C ARG A 191 -6.02 -3.56 -22.40
N VAL A 192 -6.28 -4.86 -22.46
CA VAL A 192 -6.75 -5.54 -23.67
C VAL A 192 -7.94 -6.41 -23.31
N TYR A 193 -8.98 -6.31 -24.12
CA TYR A 193 -10.21 -7.09 -24.04
C TYR A 193 -10.31 -7.97 -25.27
N ALA A 194 -10.41 -9.26 -25.06
CA ALA A 194 -10.67 -10.26 -26.09
C ALA A 194 -11.36 -11.47 -25.43
N ASN A 195 -12.15 -12.20 -26.20
CA ASN A 195 -12.68 -13.49 -25.74
C ASN A 195 -11.52 -14.47 -25.54
N LYS A 196 -11.46 -15.09 -24.36
CA LYS A 196 -10.42 -16.10 -24.04
C LYS A 196 -10.60 -17.40 -24.81
N LEU A 197 -11.83 -17.67 -25.26
CA LEU A 197 -12.22 -18.89 -25.97
C LEU A 197 -12.97 -18.49 -27.25
N VAL A 198 -12.51 -19.00 -28.40
CA VAL A 198 -13.06 -18.68 -29.71
C VAL A 198 -13.21 -19.97 -30.53
N ALA A 199 -14.25 -20.04 -31.37
CA ALA A 199 -14.46 -21.19 -32.25
C ALA A 199 -13.55 -21.12 -33.48
N LEU A 200 -13.04 -22.27 -33.92
CA LEU A 200 -12.31 -22.36 -35.18
C LEU A 200 -13.17 -21.81 -36.34
N ASN A 201 -12.53 -21.04 -37.22
CA ASN A 201 -13.12 -20.32 -38.36
C ASN A 201 -14.10 -19.19 -38.03
N SER A 202 -14.25 -18.79 -36.76
CA SER A 202 -15.07 -17.63 -36.39
C SER A 202 -14.26 -16.33 -36.34
N ASN A 203 -14.95 -15.19 -36.49
CA ASN A 203 -14.37 -13.86 -36.27
C ASN A 203 -14.58 -13.43 -34.82
N PHE A 204 -13.61 -12.74 -34.26
CA PHE A 204 -13.70 -12.16 -32.93
C PHE A 204 -13.01 -10.80 -32.87
N GLU A 205 -13.36 -10.05 -31.83
CA GLU A 205 -12.90 -8.69 -31.63
C GLU A 205 -11.84 -8.61 -30.53
N ILE A 206 -10.85 -7.75 -30.75
CA ILE A 206 -9.82 -7.36 -29.79
C ILE A 206 -9.92 -5.85 -29.60
N ILE A 207 -10.17 -5.40 -28.36
CA ILE A 207 -10.17 -3.99 -27.99
C ILE A 207 -8.96 -3.71 -27.10
N ALA A 208 -8.20 -2.67 -27.41
CA ALA A 208 -7.05 -2.25 -26.62
C ALA A 208 -7.20 -0.82 -26.13
N ASP A 209 -7.05 -0.61 -24.83
CA ASP A 209 -7.03 0.72 -24.22
C ASP A 209 -5.60 1.26 -24.19
N ILE A 210 -5.40 2.35 -24.91
CA ILE A 210 -4.12 3.05 -25.00
C ILE A 210 -4.18 4.31 -24.15
N ARG A 211 -3.08 4.59 -23.46
CA ARG A 211 -2.85 5.83 -22.74
C ARG A 211 -1.57 6.48 -23.25
N ALA A 212 -1.61 7.80 -23.41
CA ALA A 212 -0.45 8.59 -23.78
C ALA A 212 -0.36 9.83 -22.89
N ASP A 213 0.76 10.01 -22.22
CA ASP A 213 1.05 11.15 -21.35
C ASP A 213 2.18 12.00 -21.96
N LYS A 214 1.99 13.33 -22.03
CA LYS A 214 2.91 14.33 -22.57
C LYS A 214 3.32 14.16 -24.04
N LEU A 215 2.43 13.61 -24.85
CA LEU A 215 2.62 13.36 -26.29
C LEU A 215 1.65 14.16 -27.19
N ASN A 216 1.19 15.33 -26.73
CA ASN A 216 0.27 16.16 -27.51
C ASN A 216 0.85 16.55 -28.89
N GLY A 217 0.08 16.32 -29.95
CA GLY A 217 0.46 16.59 -31.34
C GLY A 217 1.15 15.42 -32.03
N THR A 218 1.46 14.35 -31.31
CA THR A 218 2.11 13.17 -31.88
C THR A 218 1.09 12.26 -32.57
N ALA A 219 1.44 11.75 -33.75
CA ALA A 219 0.74 10.66 -34.41
C ALA A 219 1.53 9.37 -34.22
N THR A 220 0.86 8.29 -33.85
CA THR A 220 1.44 6.95 -33.74
C THR A 220 0.44 5.91 -34.24
N GLU A 221 0.82 4.64 -34.27
CA GLU A 221 0.02 3.54 -34.80
C GLU A 221 0.00 2.38 -33.82
N VAL A 222 -1.19 1.91 -33.47
CA VAL A 222 -1.37 0.72 -32.63
C VAL A 222 -1.44 -0.49 -33.55
N SER A 223 -0.63 -1.51 -33.30
CA SER A 223 -0.60 -2.74 -34.06
C SER A 223 -1.06 -3.93 -33.22
N VAL A 224 -1.86 -4.81 -33.81
CA VAL A 224 -2.13 -6.15 -33.28
C VAL A 224 -1.25 -7.16 -34.02
N LEU A 225 -0.56 -8.00 -33.26
CA LEU A 225 0.31 -9.04 -33.78
C LEU A 225 -0.24 -10.41 -33.41
N HIS A 226 -0.14 -11.37 -34.33
CA HIS A 226 -0.40 -12.79 -34.10
C HIS A 226 0.89 -13.55 -34.38
N ASN A 227 1.38 -14.30 -33.39
CA ASN A 227 2.67 -15.01 -33.46
C ASN A 227 3.86 -14.15 -33.95
N GLY A 228 3.84 -12.84 -33.61
CA GLY A 228 4.89 -11.88 -33.96
C GLY A 228 4.72 -11.17 -35.30
N GLN A 229 3.71 -11.52 -36.10
CA GLN A 229 3.38 -10.84 -37.35
C GLN A 229 2.22 -9.85 -37.15
N ALA A 230 2.37 -8.63 -37.64
CA ALA A 230 1.28 -7.64 -37.58
C ALA A 230 0.12 -8.06 -38.50
N ILE A 231 -1.07 -8.24 -37.92
CA ILE A 231 -2.30 -8.64 -38.63
C ILE A 231 -3.29 -7.49 -38.78
N GLY A 232 -3.08 -6.39 -38.05
CA GLY A 232 -3.92 -5.21 -38.11
C GLY A 232 -3.20 -4.00 -37.51
N ARG A 233 -3.56 -2.82 -38.00
CA ARG A 233 -3.00 -1.56 -37.52
C ARG A 233 -4.05 -0.46 -37.51
N SER A 234 -3.95 0.44 -36.55
CA SER A 234 -4.87 1.56 -36.39
C SER A 234 -4.11 2.83 -36.01
N PRO A 235 -4.20 3.90 -36.81
CA PRO A 235 -3.54 5.16 -36.50
C PRO A 235 -4.27 5.84 -35.34
N ILE A 236 -3.49 6.42 -34.42
CA ILE A 236 -4.00 7.27 -33.34
C ILE A 236 -3.29 8.63 -33.39
N ARG A 237 -4.05 9.69 -33.12
CA ARG A 237 -3.53 11.05 -33.03
C ARG A 237 -3.78 11.58 -31.62
N VAL A 238 -2.69 11.86 -30.90
CA VAL A 238 -2.73 12.36 -29.54
C VAL A 238 -2.97 13.88 -29.60
N ASP A 239 -4.08 14.35 -29.04
CA ASP A 239 -4.53 15.74 -29.11
C ASP A 239 -4.43 16.51 -27.78
N LYS A 240 -3.98 15.84 -26.72
CA LYS A 240 -3.86 16.40 -25.37
C LYS A 240 -2.73 15.73 -24.59
N ASP A 241 -2.25 16.42 -23.57
CA ASP A 241 -1.16 15.93 -22.70
C ASP A 241 -1.52 14.69 -21.89
N ARG A 242 -2.81 14.42 -21.66
CA ARG A 242 -3.30 13.17 -21.04
C ARG A 242 -4.35 12.57 -21.94
N TYR A 243 -3.93 11.70 -22.83
CA TYR A 243 -4.76 11.10 -23.85
C TYR A 243 -5.07 9.65 -23.51
N SER A 244 -6.30 9.24 -23.78
CA SER A 244 -6.71 7.85 -23.69
C SER A 244 -7.74 7.56 -24.78
N THR A 245 -7.62 6.39 -25.38
CA THR A 245 -8.52 5.91 -26.43
C THR A 245 -8.58 4.40 -26.40
N SER A 246 -9.69 3.84 -26.88
CA SER A 246 -9.80 2.42 -27.17
C SER A 246 -9.70 2.20 -28.68
N VAL A 247 -8.91 1.21 -29.08
CA VAL A 247 -8.73 0.81 -30.47
C VAL A 247 -9.27 -0.60 -30.65
N ARG A 248 -9.94 -0.85 -31.77
CA ARG A 248 -10.67 -2.09 -32.05
C ARG A 248 -10.10 -2.77 -33.30
N PHE A 249 -9.90 -4.07 -33.19
CA PHE A 249 -9.43 -4.94 -34.27
C PHE A 249 -10.35 -6.15 -34.39
N GLU A 250 -10.70 -6.51 -35.61
CA GLU A 250 -11.38 -7.78 -35.91
C GLU A 250 -10.35 -8.77 -36.48
N THR A 251 -10.41 -10.01 -36.02
CA THR A 251 -9.54 -11.08 -36.51
C THR A 251 -10.29 -12.40 -36.60
N LYS A 252 -9.78 -13.33 -37.43
CA LYS A 252 -10.36 -14.65 -37.63
C LYS A 252 -9.52 -15.72 -36.93
N ALA A 253 -10.18 -16.63 -36.23
CA ALA A 253 -9.53 -17.78 -35.61
C ALA A 253 -9.32 -18.90 -36.63
N ASP A 254 -8.17 -18.95 -37.29
CA ASP A 254 -7.84 -19.90 -38.36
C ASP A 254 -7.11 -21.17 -37.87
N GLN A 255 -6.50 -21.11 -36.68
CA GLN A 255 -5.66 -22.18 -36.13
C GLN A 255 -6.14 -22.62 -34.75
N LYS A 256 -6.35 -23.93 -34.56
CA LYS A 256 -6.74 -24.55 -33.29
C LYS A 256 -5.62 -24.44 -32.24
N GLY A 257 -6.01 -24.39 -30.97
CA GLY A 257 -5.12 -24.37 -29.80
C GLY A 257 -4.90 -22.98 -29.23
N PHE A 258 -3.95 -22.85 -28.31
CA PHE A 258 -3.58 -21.56 -27.71
C PHE A 258 -2.84 -20.68 -28.70
N GLN A 259 -3.46 -19.57 -29.10
CA GLN A 259 -2.92 -18.58 -30.01
C GLN A 259 -2.42 -17.37 -29.23
N LYS A 260 -1.16 -16.98 -29.49
CA LYS A 260 -0.55 -15.81 -28.86
C LYS A 260 -0.80 -14.57 -29.71
N TYR A 261 -1.38 -13.55 -29.08
CA TYR A 261 -1.55 -12.23 -29.63
C TYR A 261 -0.78 -11.20 -28.81
N SER A 262 -0.44 -10.08 -29.46
CA SER A 262 0.21 -8.94 -28.81
C SER A 262 -0.38 -7.65 -29.32
N ILE A 263 -0.65 -6.70 -28.43
CA ILE A 263 -0.84 -5.29 -28.81
C ILE A 263 0.50 -4.59 -28.65
N LEU A 264 0.88 -3.81 -29.66
CA LEU A 264 2.13 -3.05 -29.69
C LEU A 264 1.84 -1.61 -30.09
N VAL A 265 2.42 -0.68 -29.35
CA VAL A 265 2.56 0.72 -29.74
C VAL A 265 4.06 1.02 -29.91
N PRO A 266 4.50 1.63 -31.02
CA PRO A 266 5.88 2.05 -31.16
C PRO A 266 6.30 3.02 -30.06
N PRO A 267 7.55 2.95 -29.57
CA PRO A 267 8.07 3.93 -28.63
C PRO A 267 7.98 5.36 -29.17
N ALA A 268 7.61 6.30 -28.32
CA ALA A 268 7.56 7.71 -28.67
C ALA A 268 8.93 8.40 -28.46
N ASP A 269 9.18 9.47 -29.20
CA ASP A 269 10.43 10.23 -29.07
C ASP A 269 10.61 10.84 -27.67
N GLY A 270 11.64 10.38 -26.96
CA GLY A 270 11.95 10.81 -25.60
C GLY A 270 11.19 10.06 -24.51
N GLU A 271 10.52 8.96 -24.85
CA GLU A 271 9.95 8.02 -23.89
C GLU A 271 11.04 7.27 -23.12
N GLN A 272 10.88 7.16 -21.80
CA GLN A 272 11.85 6.49 -20.93
C GLN A 272 11.48 5.02 -20.65
N ASN A 273 10.19 4.72 -20.59
CA ASN A 273 9.69 3.38 -20.34
C ASN A 273 9.07 2.83 -21.62
N THR A 274 9.70 1.81 -22.20
CA THR A 274 9.17 1.17 -23.42
C THR A 274 8.58 -0.22 -23.13
N ALA A 275 8.61 -0.67 -21.88
CA ALA A 275 8.22 -2.02 -21.50
C ALA A 275 6.68 -2.18 -21.43
N ASN A 276 5.97 -1.08 -21.18
CA ASN A 276 4.52 -0.95 -21.11
C ASN A 276 3.86 -0.69 -22.48
N ASN A 277 4.64 -0.59 -23.56
CA ASN A 277 4.14 -0.35 -24.91
C ASN A 277 3.68 -1.64 -25.60
N ARG A 278 3.90 -2.79 -24.96
CA ARG A 278 3.52 -4.12 -25.45
C ARG A 278 2.73 -4.87 -24.39
N LEU A 279 1.60 -5.45 -24.79
CA LEU A 279 0.83 -6.36 -23.94
C LEU A 279 0.54 -7.66 -24.71
N ASP A 280 1.02 -8.77 -24.17
CA ASP A 280 0.80 -10.12 -24.70
C ASP A 280 -0.44 -10.75 -24.04
N PHE A 281 -1.27 -11.41 -24.84
CA PHE A 281 -2.44 -12.14 -24.37
C PHE A 281 -2.65 -13.41 -25.20
N PHE A 282 -3.46 -14.34 -24.69
CA PHE A 282 -3.70 -15.64 -25.31
C PHE A 282 -5.19 -15.86 -25.52
N VAL A 283 -5.51 -16.45 -26.67
CA VAL A 283 -6.87 -16.88 -27.03
C VAL A 283 -6.81 -18.37 -27.33
N GLU A 284 -7.65 -19.15 -26.67
CA GLU A 284 -7.80 -20.56 -26.96
C GLU A 284 -8.80 -20.74 -28.10
N VAL A 285 -8.35 -21.34 -29.21
CA VAL A 285 -9.20 -21.65 -30.35
C VAL A 285 -9.59 -23.12 -30.27
N ILE A 286 -10.87 -23.37 -30.07
CA ILE A 286 -11.42 -24.72 -30.01
C ILE A 286 -12.12 -25.10 -31.30
N ASP A 287 -11.95 -26.36 -31.68
CA ASP A 287 -12.64 -27.00 -32.78
C ASP A 287 -13.56 -28.07 -32.16
N GLU A 288 -14.49 -27.59 -31.35
CA GLU A 288 -15.53 -28.41 -30.73
C GLU A 288 -16.89 -27.82 -31.09
N GLU A 289 -17.58 -28.50 -32.01
CA GLU A 289 -18.99 -28.25 -32.27
C GLU A 289 -19.81 -28.84 -31.10
N THR A 290 -20.49 -28.00 -30.34
CA THR A 290 -21.45 -28.44 -29.33
C THR A 290 -22.75 -28.84 -30.03
N LYS A 291 -23.02 -30.15 -30.08
CA LYS A 291 -24.23 -30.69 -30.72
C LYS A 291 -25.43 -30.55 -29.79
N VAL A 292 -26.45 -29.82 -30.23
CA VAL A 292 -27.70 -29.60 -29.50
C VAL A 292 -28.83 -30.32 -30.25
N LEU A 293 -29.60 -31.14 -29.53
CA LEU A 293 -30.78 -31.80 -30.07
C LEU A 293 -32.05 -31.12 -29.55
N ILE A 294 -32.95 -30.71 -30.45
CA ILE A 294 -34.29 -30.27 -30.09
C ILE A 294 -35.26 -31.40 -30.43
N LEU A 295 -35.89 -31.97 -29.40
CA LEU A 295 -36.93 -32.99 -29.52
C LEU A 295 -38.30 -32.31 -29.43
N ALA A 296 -39.13 -32.49 -30.44
CA ALA A 296 -40.49 -32.00 -30.44
C ALA A 296 -41.49 -33.05 -30.89
N ALA A 297 -42.71 -32.99 -30.35
CA ALA A 297 -43.81 -33.88 -30.74
C ALA A 297 -44.43 -33.53 -32.11
N ALA A 298 -44.33 -32.26 -32.53
CA ALA A 298 -44.83 -31.75 -33.80
C ALA A 298 -44.06 -30.48 -34.21
N PRO A 299 -44.07 -30.07 -35.49
CA PRO A 299 -43.56 -28.77 -35.93
C PRO A 299 -44.28 -27.62 -35.23
N HIS A 300 -43.52 -26.67 -34.66
CA HIS A 300 -44.05 -25.53 -33.91
C HIS A 300 -43.19 -24.28 -34.16
N PRO A 301 -43.76 -23.07 -34.30
CA PRO A 301 -42.99 -21.83 -34.52
C PRO A 301 -41.92 -21.57 -33.45
N ASP A 302 -42.17 -21.93 -32.19
CA ASP A 302 -41.20 -21.78 -31.11
C ASP A 302 -39.91 -22.57 -31.35
N ILE A 303 -39.99 -23.74 -31.99
CA ILE A 303 -38.81 -24.55 -32.33
C ILE A 303 -37.97 -23.83 -33.37
N ALA A 304 -38.60 -23.16 -34.34
CA ALA A 304 -37.88 -22.37 -35.34
C ALA A 304 -37.16 -21.20 -34.70
N ALA A 305 -37.82 -20.49 -33.77
CA ALA A 305 -37.20 -19.38 -33.02
C ALA A 305 -36.01 -19.84 -32.16
N ILE A 306 -36.14 -20.96 -31.45
CA ILE A 306 -35.06 -21.54 -30.63
C ILE A 306 -33.89 -21.98 -31.53
N ARG A 307 -34.19 -22.64 -32.65
CA ARG A 307 -33.19 -23.08 -33.62
C ARG A 307 -32.39 -21.89 -34.17
N GLU A 308 -33.07 -20.83 -34.60
CA GLU A 308 -32.44 -19.63 -35.15
C GLU A 308 -31.55 -18.94 -34.11
N ALA A 309 -32.01 -18.81 -32.87
CA ALA A 309 -31.23 -18.25 -31.78
C ALA A 309 -29.97 -19.08 -31.47
N LEU A 310 -30.07 -20.41 -31.49
CA LEU A 310 -28.92 -21.29 -31.25
C LEU A 310 -27.95 -21.35 -32.44
N GLU A 311 -28.44 -21.39 -33.67
CA GLU A 311 -27.61 -21.38 -34.89
C GLU A 311 -26.88 -20.05 -35.09
N SER A 312 -27.32 -18.96 -34.44
CA SER A 312 -26.60 -17.68 -34.43
C SER A 312 -25.22 -17.75 -33.74
N VAL A 313 -25.00 -18.78 -32.91
CA VAL A 313 -23.72 -19.02 -32.24
C VAL A 313 -22.93 -20.09 -33.01
N PRO A 314 -21.75 -19.76 -33.59
CA PRO A 314 -21.00 -20.68 -34.46
C PRO A 314 -20.57 -22.01 -33.82
N GLN A 315 -20.57 -22.07 -32.49
CA GLN A 315 -20.20 -23.25 -31.71
C GLN A 315 -21.32 -24.30 -31.66
N TYR A 316 -22.58 -23.93 -31.95
CA TYR A 316 -23.71 -24.84 -31.84
C TYR A 316 -24.08 -25.47 -33.18
N LYS A 317 -24.27 -26.79 -33.14
CA LYS A 317 -24.85 -27.55 -34.24
C LYS A 317 -26.18 -28.11 -33.81
N VAL A 318 -27.26 -27.52 -34.32
CA VAL A 318 -28.62 -27.82 -33.90
C VAL A 318 -29.22 -28.89 -34.81
N THR A 319 -29.62 -30.01 -34.22
CA THR A 319 -30.44 -31.05 -34.87
C THR A 319 -31.85 -30.94 -34.31
N VAL A 320 -32.88 -30.97 -35.16
CA VAL A 320 -34.28 -30.93 -34.74
C VAL A 320 -35.00 -32.21 -35.16
N THR A 321 -35.70 -32.86 -34.25
CA THR A 321 -36.66 -33.94 -34.55
C THR A 321 -38.06 -33.51 -34.13
N THR A 322 -39.05 -33.73 -34.99
CA THR A 322 -40.43 -33.26 -34.80
C THR A 322 -41.46 -34.40 -34.76
N ASP A 323 -40.99 -35.64 -34.67
CA ASP A 323 -41.80 -36.87 -34.65
C ASP A 323 -41.91 -37.46 -33.23
N GLY A 324 -41.42 -36.74 -32.22
CA GLY A 324 -41.33 -37.22 -30.84
C GLY A 324 -40.38 -38.41 -30.66
N SER A 325 -39.66 -38.83 -31.70
CA SER A 325 -38.74 -39.95 -31.62
C SER A 325 -37.39 -39.48 -31.08
N ILE A 326 -36.82 -40.29 -30.19
CA ILE A 326 -35.47 -40.08 -29.70
C ILE A 326 -34.52 -40.72 -30.73
N PRO A 327 -33.71 -39.93 -31.45
CA PRO A 327 -32.75 -40.49 -32.39
C PRO A 327 -31.73 -41.35 -31.63
N GLY A 328 -31.28 -42.45 -32.26
CA GLY A 328 -30.27 -43.33 -31.69
C GLY A 328 -28.96 -42.56 -31.42
N GLY A 329 -28.32 -42.84 -30.28
CA GLY A 329 -27.03 -42.23 -29.93
C GLY A 329 -27.11 -40.87 -29.20
N LEU A 330 -28.01 -40.76 -28.21
CA LEU A 330 -28.12 -39.57 -27.32
C LEU A 330 -26.78 -39.11 -26.72
N ALA A 331 -25.85 -40.04 -26.48
CA ALA A 331 -24.51 -39.73 -25.95
C ALA A 331 -23.67 -38.83 -26.89
N ALA A 332 -24.04 -38.69 -28.16
CA ALA A 332 -23.37 -37.80 -29.10
C ALA A 332 -23.80 -36.33 -28.99
N TYR A 333 -24.87 -36.03 -28.24
CA TYR A 333 -25.37 -34.67 -28.03
C TYR A 333 -24.97 -34.15 -26.64
N SER A 334 -24.51 -32.92 -26.59
CA SER A 334 -24.11 -32.26 -25.33
C SER A 334 -25.29 -31.67 -24.58
N LEU A 335 -26.38 -31.36 -25.28
CA LEU A 335 -27.61 -30.78 -24.73
C LEU A 335 -28.83 -31.30 -25.49
N VAL A 336 -29.90 -31.62 -24.76
CA VAL A 336 -31.20 -32.01 -25.32
C VAL A 336 -32.28 -31.06 -24.80
N ILE A 337 -33.01 -30.43 -25.71
CA ILE A 337 -34.13 -29.54 -25.43
C ILE A 337 -35.40 -30.28 -25.81
N ALA A 338 -36.22 -30.64 -24.82
CA ALA A 338 -37.52 -31.30 -25.05
C ALA A 338 -38.65 -30.27 -25.08
N HIS A 339 -39.32 -30.14 -26.23
CA HIS A 339 -40.45 -29.25 -26.44
C HIS A 339 -41.74 -30.07 -26.60
N GLN A 340 -42.56 -30.09 -25.55
CA GLN A 340 -43.84 -30.82 -25.50
C GLN A 340 -43.72 -32.35 -25.71
N VAL A 341 -42.67 -32.96 -25.14
CA VAL A 341 -42.43 -34.42 -25.16
C VAL A 341 -42.43 -34.98 -23.73
N PRO A 342 -43.10 -36.13 -23.46
CA PRO A 342 -43.94 -36.89 -24.37
C PRO A 342 -45.26 -36.18 -24.65
N ALA A 343 -45.79 -36.33 -25.87
CA ALA A 343 -47.10 -35.79 -26.21
C ALA A 343 -48.16 -36.44 -25.31
N SER A 344 -48.74 -35.67 -24.39
CA SER A 344 -49.89 -36.14 -23.62
C SER A 344 -51.05 -36.36 -24.61
N GLY A 345 -51.40 -37.60 -24.86
CA GLY A 345 -52.61 -37.98 -25.60
C GLY A 345 -53.85 -37.54 -24.83
N GLY A 346 -54.18 -36.25 -24.92
CA GLY A 346 -55.43 -35.68 -24.44
C GLY A 346 -56.45 -35.75 -25.57
N MET A 347 -57.41 -36.65 -25.42
CA MET A 347 -58.64 -36.71 -26.21
C MET A 347 -59.24 -35.30 -26.31
N GLN A 348 -59.25 -34.73 -27.51
CA GLN A 348 -59.91 -33.47 -27.81
C GLN A 348 -61.43 -33.70 -27.65
N PRO A 349 -62.14 -32.99 -26.75
CA PRO A 349 -63.59 -33.05 -26.76
C PRO A 349 -64.06 -32.45 -28.08
N ASP A 350 -64.83 -33.25 -28.81
CA ASP A 350 -65.64 -32.81 -29.95
C ASP A 350 -66.54 -31.66 -29.49
N LEU A 351 -66.11 -30.42 -29.74
CA LEU A 351 -66.99 -29.27 -29.68
C LEU A 351 -67.63 -29.16 -31.07
N GLY A 352 -68.75 -29.87 -31.16
CA GLY A 352 -69.61 -29.90 -32.31
C GLY A 352 -70.03 -28.51 -32.78
N ASN A 353 -70.30 -28.49 -34.08
CA ASN A 353 -71.07 -27.52 -34.83
C ASN A 353 -72.20 -26.86 -34.02
N THR A 354 -72.12 -25.54 -33.82
CA THR A 354 -73.21 -24.54 -33.98
C THR A 354 -72.61 -23.16 -34.13
#